data_AF-A0A7J5EW05-F1
#
_entry.id   AF-A0A7J5EW05-F1
#
_cell.length_a   1.000
_cell.length_b   1.000
_cell.length_c   1.000
_cell.angle_alpha   90.00
_cell.angle_beta   90.00
_cell.angle_gamma   90.00
#
_symmetry.space_group_name_H-M   'P 1'
#
loop_
_entity.id
_entity.type
_entity.pdbx_description
1 polymer ?
#
loop_
_entity_poly.entity_id
_entity_poly.type
_entity_poly.pdbx_seq_one_letter_code
_entity_poly.pdbx_strand_id
1 'polypeptide(L)'
;MKRPDAEPVDRWTHAGGDLESAVRAMAASARLGAYLELRIEPLGTFVAGDLASDVRAAWDALVPRLPPGSVARREGWFSLGAVVPGDPMALVDIARDVMRVLRERKRVPPYRAAAVLCEVLRDDPEAALQVGVTAALEDVEGDAVGWGIPRRVGMGLRAVDCDVDWIGLEG
;
A
#
# COMPACT_ATOMS: atom_id res chain seq x y z
N MET A 1 -0.23 -21.94 27.31
CA MET A 1 0.58 -20.89 26.66
C MET A 1 0.54 -21.13 25.16
N LYS A 2 -0.30 -20.41 24.40
CA LYS A 2 -0.35 -20.49 22.93
C LYS A 2 0.35 -19.24 22.35
N ARG A 3 1.11 -19.45 21.27
CA ARG A 3 2.04 -18.51 20.60
C ARG A 3 1.39 -17.17 20.19
N PRO A 4 2.19 -16.09 20.01
CA PRO A 4 1.71 -14.76 19.59
C PRO A 4 1.27 -14.66 18.12
N ASP A 5 1.26 -15.76 17.37
CA ASP A 5 1.02 -15.79 15.92
C ASP A 5 -0.42 -16.17 15.54
N ALA A 6 -1.42 -15.71 16.30
CA ALA A 6 -2.80 -15.86 15.85
C ALA A 6 -3.01 -14.91 14.66
N GLU A 7 -3.04 -15.47 13.45
CA GLU A 7 -3.45 -14.76 12.23
C GLU A 7 -4.75 -13.97 12.48
N PRO A 8 -4.91 -12.75 11.95
CA PRO A 8 -6.13 -11.99 12.16
C PRO A 8 -7.30 -12.75 11.52
N VAL A 9 -8.27 -13.09 12.36
CA VAL A 9 -9.44 -13.95 12.07
C VAL A 9 -10.42 -13.32 11.06
N ASP A 10 -10.15 -12.09 10.59
CA ASP A 10 -10.87 -11.45 9.48
C ASP A 10 -9.89 -10.99 8.38
N ARG A 11 -9.63 -11.86 7.40
CA ARG A 11 -8.92 -11.49 6.17
C ARG A 11 -9.88 -10.75 5.24
N TRP A 12 -9.85 -9.43 5.25
CA TRP A 12 -10.61 -8.62 4.27
C TRP A 12 -9.97 -8.74 2.89
N THR A 13 -10.77 -9.10 1.90
CA THR A 13 -10.34 -9.21 0.51
C THR A 13 -11.35 -8.56 -0.42
N HIS A 14 -10.84 -8.08 -1.55
CA HIS A 14 -11.58 -7.59 -2.70
C HIS A 14 -11.12 -8.40 -3.92
N ALA A 15 -12.07 -8.92 -4.69
CA ALA A 15 -11.80 -9.76 -5.85
C ALA A 15 -10.84 -10.95 -5.56
N GLY A 16 -11.04 -11.63 -4.41
CA GLY A 16 -10.26 -12.81 -4.00
C GLY A 16 -8.98 -12.50 -3.21
N GLY A 17 -8.39 -11.32 -3.37
CA GLY A 17 -7.23 -10.88 -2.56
C GLY A 17 -5.91 -11.58 -2.90
N ASP A 18 -5.78 -12.20 -4.07
CA ASP A 18 -4.51 -12.75 -4.56
C ASP A 18 -3.72 -11.68 -5.32
N LEU A 19 -2.89 -10.93 -4.57
CA LEU A 19 -2.08 -9.84 -5.12
C LEU A 19 -1.00 -10.35 -6.09
N GLU A 20 -0.38 -11.49 -5.80
CA GLU A 20 0.70 -12.01 -6.64
C GLU A 20 0.18 -12.40 -8.02
N SER A 21 -0.91 -13.18 -8.07
CA SER A 21 -1.56 -13.52 -9.34
C SER A 21 -2.05 -12.28 -10.07
N ALA A 22 -2.57 -11.28 -9.36
CA ALA A 22 -3.03 -10.03 -9.96
C ALA A 22 -1.88 -9.21 -10.57
N VAL A 23 -0.74 -9.07 -9.88
CA VAL A 23 0.46 -8.41 -10.41
C VAL A 23 0.96 -9.12 -11.67
N ARG A 24 1.05 -10.46 -11.65
CA ARG A 24 1.45 -11.25 -12.82
C ARG A 24 0.50 -11.06 -14.00
N ALA A 25 -0.81 -11.06 -13.74
CA ALA A 25 -1.83 -10.83 -14.77
C ALA A 25 -1.77 -9.42 -15.35
N MET A 26 -1.50 -8.41 -14.50
CA MET A 26 -1.33 -7.02 -14.93
C MET A 26 -0.14 -6.87 -15.87
N ALA A 27 1.04 -7.37 -15.48
CA ALA A 27 2.23 -7.38 -16.34
C ALA A 27 1.99 -8.10 -17.67
N ALA A 28 1.31 -9.25 -17.65
CA ALA A 28 1.00 -10.01 -18.87
C ALA A 28 0.02 -9.26 -19.80
N SER A 29 -0.88 -8.44 -19.25
CA SER A 29 -1.87 -7.70 -20.03
C SER A 29 -1.28 -6.49 -20.77
N ALA A 30 -0.04 -6.07 -20.46
CA ALA A 30 0.59 -4.84 -20.94
C ALA A 30 -0.25 -3.57 -20.72
N ARG A 31 -1.16 -3.59 -19.74
CA ARG A 31 -1.94 -2.43 -19.30
C ARG A 31 -1.19 -1.70 -18.20
N LEU A 32 -1.39 -0.39 -18.17
CA LEU A 32 -0.89 0.44 -17.07
C LEU A 32 -1.58 0.07 -15.75
N GLY A 33 -0.81 0.13 -14.66
CA GLY A 33 -1.30 -0.08 -13.32
C GLY A 33 -0.15 -0.10 -12.31
N ALA A 34 -0.53 -0.16 -11.04
CA ALA A 34 0.43 -0.18 -9.94
C ALA A 34 0.00 -1.16 -8.84
N TYR A 35 0.98 -1.58 -8.08
CA TYR A 35 0.77 -2.10 -6.73
C TYR A 35 0.78 -0.93 -5.74
N LEU A 36 -0.33 -0.73 -5.03
CA LEU A 36 -0.46 0.20 -3.92
C LEU A 36 -0.25 -0.57 -2.61
N GLU A 37 0.74 -0.18 -1.82
CA GLU A 37 0.83 -0.57 -0.41
C GLU A 37 0.53 0.66 0.45
N LEU A 38 -0.46 0.52 1.33
CA LEU A 38 -0.76 1.48 2.39
C LEU A 38 -0.29 0.91 3.72
N ARG A 39 0.49 1.68 4.47
CA ARG A 39 0.99 1.31 5.79
C ARG A 39 0.66 2.40 6.80
N ILE A 40 0.29 1.96 8.00
CA ILE A 40 0.17 2.78 9.19
C ILE A 40 1.26 2.37 10.17
N GLU A 41 2.16 3.27 10.49
CA GLU A 41 3.28 3.05 11.40
C GLU A 41 3.05 3.79 12.73
N PRO A 42 2.84 3.07 13.84
CA PRO A 42 2.71 3.68 15.15
C PRO A 42 4.01 4.39 15.58
N LEU A 43 3.90 5.61 16.10
CA LEU A 43 5.04 6.44 16.53
C LEU A 43 5.25 6.45 18.06
N GLY A 44 4.57 5.58 18.79
CA GLY A 44 4.61 5.53 20.25
C GLY A 44 3.63 4.51 20.82
N THR A 45 3.20 4.69 22.06
CA THR A 45 2.16 3.84 22.65
C THR A 45 0.83 4.14 22.00
N PHE A 46 0.19 3.10 21.47
CA PHE A 46 -1.12 3.20 20.80
C PHE A 46 -2.10 2.19 21.38
N VAL A 47 -3.39 2.49 21.22
CA VAL A 47 -4.45 1.52 21.47
C VAL A 47 -4.66 0.71 20.20
N ALA A 48 -4.39 -0.60 20.23
CA ALA A 48 -4.48 -1.46 19.04
C ALA A 48 -5.84 -1.40 18.33
N GLY A 49 -6.93 -1.19 19.09
CA GLY A 49 -8.28 -1.01 18.56
C GLY A 49 -8.46 0.27 17.73
N ASP A 50 -7.78 1.37 18.10
CA ASP A 50 -7.86 2.63 17.34
C ASP A 50 -7.17 2.47 15.98
N LEU A 51 -5.97 1.88 15.94
CA LEU A 51 -5.28 1.62 14.67
C LEU A 51 -6.07 0.64 13.78
N ALA A 52 -6.65 -0.41 14.36
CA ALA A 52 -7.48 -1.33 13.59
C ALA A 52 -8.71 -0.63 12.99
N SER A 53 -9.31 0.34 13.71
CA SER A 53 -10.40 1.16 13.20
C SER A 53 -9.96 2.08 12.06
N ASP A 54 -8.76 2.64 12.13
CA ASP A 54 -8.23 3.50 11.06
C ASP A 54 -7.82 2.70 9.81
N VAL A 55 -7.23 1.52 9.97
CA VAL A 55 -7.00 0.58 8.84
C VAL A 55 -8.33 0.20 8.20
N ARG A 56 -9.38 -0.02 9.00
CA ARG A 56 -10.72 -0.30 8.48
C ARG A 56 -11.28 0.89 7.71
N ALA A 57 -11.14 2.11 8.23
CA ALA A 57 -11.59 3.31 7.55
C ALA A 57 -10.85 3.53 6.21
N ALA A 58 -9.55 3.26 6.17
CA ALA A 58 -8.79 3.28 4.92
C ALA A 58 -9.30 2.22 3.92
N TRP A 59 -9.59 1.00 4.38
CA TRP A 59 -10.19 -0.05 3.55
C TRP A 59 -11.54 0.38 2.98
N ASP A 60 -12.44 0.89 3.82
CA ASP A 60 -13.77 1.32 3.42
C ASP A 60 -13.73 2.57 2.50
N ALA A 61 -12.66 3.38 2.57
CA ALA A 61 -12.40 4.47 1.63
C ALA A 61 -11.82 3.99 0.28
N LEU A 62 -10.93 3.00 0.32
CA LEU A 62 -10.22 2.46 -0.84
C LEU A 62 -11.13 1.65 -1.75
N VAL A 63 -11.79 0.61 -1.21
CA VAL A 63 -12.50 -0.41 -2.02
C VAL A 63 -13.56 0.17 -2.96
N PRO A 64 -14.40 1.14 -2.56
CA PRO A 64 -15.41 1.70 -3.46
C PRO A 64 -14.84 2.50 -4.64
N ARG A 65 -13.58 2.93 -4.57
CA ARG A 65 -12.90 3.71 -5.61
C ARG A 65 -12.07 2.84 -6.57
N LEU A 66 -11.92 1.55 -6.25
CA LEU A 66 -11.12 0.66 -7.07
C LEU A 66 -11.81 0.44 -8.43
N PRO A 67 -11.12 0.68 -9.56
CA PRO A 67 -11.65 0.39 -10.88
C PRO A 67 -11.87 -1.12 -11.09
N PRO A 68 -12.71 -1.51 -12.06
CA PRO A 68 -12.89 -2.92 -12.42
C PRO A 68 -11.56 -3.62 -12.72
N GLY A 69 -11.39 -4.83 -12.19
CA GLY A 69 -10.16 -5.62 -12.34
C GLY A 69 -9.11 -5.37 -11.26
N SER A 70 -9.38 -4.49 -10.29
CA SER A 70 -8.53 -4.34 -9.11
C SER A 70 -8.64 -5.54 -8.17
N VAL A 71 -7.56 -5.84 -7.45
CA VAL A 71 -7.52 -6.83 -6.38
C VAL A 71 -6.94 -6.16 -5.14
N ALA A 72 -7.56 -6.35 -3.97
CA ALA A 72 -7.04 -5.78 -2.73
C ALA A 72 -7.19 -6.74 -1.56
N ARG A 73 -6.32 -6.58 -0.56
CA ARG A 73 -6.41 -7.32 0.71
C ARG A 73 -5.79 -6.54 1.86
N ARG A 74 -6.20 -6.91 3.07
CA ARG A 74 -5.42 -6.60 4.26
C ARG A 74 -4.18 -7.50 4.31
N GLU A 75 -3.00 -6.90 4.39
CA GLU A 75 -1.73 -7.64 4.40
C GLU A 75 -1.20 -7.90 5.81
N GLY A 76 -1.51 -7.01 6.75
CA GLY A 76 -1.11 -7.14 8.14
C GLY A 76 -2.05 -6.41 9.08
N TRP A 77 -1.66 -6.30 10.34
CA TRP A 77 -2.44 -5.57 11.33
C TRP A 77 -2.63 -4.09 10.96
N PHE A 78 -1.63 -3.51 10.29
CA PHE A 78 -1.53 -2.08 9.97
C PHE A 78 -1.21 -1.79 8.49
N SER A 79 -1.48 -2.73 7.59
CA SER A 79 -1.22 -2.53 6.16
C SER A 79 -2.29 -3.14 5.26
N LEU A 80 -2.48 -2.48 4.12
CA LEU A 80 -3.32 -2.90 3.01
C LEU A 80 -2.48 -2.95 1.74
N GLY A 81 -2.77 -3.91 0.87
CA GLY A 81 -2.17 -4.02 -0.45
C GLY A 81 -3.26 -4.07 -1.51
N ALA A 82 -3.05 -3.40 -2.64
CA ALA A 82 -3.96 -3.42 -3.78
C ALA A 82 -3.21 -3.39 -5.10
N VAL A 83 -3.63 -4.22 -6.05
CA VAL A 83 -3.20 -4.18 -7.45
C VAL A 83 -4.28 -3.47 -8.23
N VAL A 84 -3.96 -2.30 -8.79
CA VAL A 84 -4.94 -1.38 -9.36
C VAL A 84 -4.56 -1.05 -10.82
N PRO A 85 -5.38 -1.44 -11.81
CA PRO A 85 -5.18 -1.03 -13.19
C PRO A 85 -5.59 0.44 -13.37
N GLY A 86 -4.90 1.17 -14.24
CA GLY A 86 -5.22 2.57 -14.52
C GLY A 86 -3.98 3.40 -14.83
N ASP A 87 -4.22 4.66 -15.18
CA ASP A 87 -3.16 5.64 -15.32
C ASP A 87 -2.61 6.05 -13.93
N PRO A 88 -1.31 6.36 -13.82
CA PRO A 88 -0.68 6.73 -12.56
C PRO A 88 -1.38 7.86 -11.79
N MET A 89 -1.91 8.87 -12.48
CA MET A 89 -2.53 10.04 -11.84
C MET A 89 -3.82 9.66 -11.11
N ALA A 90 -4.69 8.88 -11.74
CA ALA A 90 -5.90 8.38 -11.09
C ALA A 90 -5.59 7.52 -9.85
N LEU A 91 -4.50 6.74 -9.90
CA LEU A 91 -4.08 5.93 -8.75
C LEU A 91 -3.56 6.80 -7.59
N VAL A 92 -2.81 7.85 -7.91
CA VAL A 92 -2.36 8.86 -6.93
C VAL A 92 -3.57 9.54 -6.28
N ASP A 93 -4.61 9.88 -7.04
CA ASP A 93 -5.82 10.49 -6.50
C ASP A 93 -6.57 9.55 -5.55
N ILE A 94 -6.67 8.25 -5.87
CA ILE A 94 -7.21 7.24 -4.95
C ILE A 94 -6.41 7.20 -3.65
N ALA A 95 -5.07 7.18 -3.73
CA ALA A 95 -4.20 7.16 -2.57
C ALA A 95 -4.36 8.43 -1.71
N ARG A 96 -4.39 9.62 -2.32
CA ARG A 96 -4.63 10.89 -1.64
C ARG A 96 -5.96 10.93 -0.91
N ASP A 97 -7.02 10.41 -1.53
CA ASP A 97 -8.34 10.33 -0.92
C ASP A 97 -8.36 9.46 0.33
N VAL A 98 -7.72 8.29 0.27
CA VAL A 98 -7.57 7.41 1.45
C VAL A 98 -6.76 8.10 2.55
N MET A 99 -5.67 8.79 2.17
CA MET A 99 -4.84 9.53 3.11
C MET A 99 -5.56 10.72 3.76
N ARG A 100 -6.46 11.39 3.03
CA ARG A 100 -7.35 12.43 3.58
C ARG A 100 -8.27 11.87 4.66
N VAL A 101 -8.89 10.70 4.42
CA VAL A 101 -9.73 10.04 5.43
C VAL A 101 -8.93 9.71 6.69
N LEU A 102 -7.71 9.20 6.55
CA LEU A 102 -6.84 8.92 7.71
C LEU A 102 -6.49 10.19 8.48
N ARG A 103 -6.17 11.29 7.79
CA ARG A 103 -5.84 12.59 8.40
C ARG A 103 -7.01 13.19 9.17
N GLU A 104 -8.22 13.14 8.62
CA GLU A 104 -9.43 13.65 9.29
C GLU A 104 -9.76 12.90 10.58
N ARG A 105 -9.36 11.62 10.67
CA ARG A 105 -9.56 10.77 11.83
C ARG A 105 -8.43 10.84 12.85
N LYS A 106 -7.29 11.41 12.45
CA LYS A 106 -6.04 11.38 13.22
C LYS A 106 -6.17 12.19 14.51
N ARG A 107 -5.82 11.56 15.63
CA ARG A 107 -5.97 12.14 16.99
C ARG A 107 -4.71 12.79 17.59
N VAL A 108 -3.58 12.86 16.85
CA VAL A 108 -2.35 13.70 17.05
C VAL A 108 -1.18 13.12 17.89
N PRO A 109 0.08 13.16 17.38
CA PRO A 109 0.56 12.09 16.51
C PRO A 109 0.69 10.75 17.28
N PRO A 110 -0.20 9.77 17.01
CA PRO A 110 -0.01 8.41 17.50
C PRO A 110 0.59 7.47 16.43
N TYR A 111 0.60 7.89 15.16
CA TYR A 111 1.17 7.16 14.02
C TYR A 111 1.48 8.10 12.84
N ARG A 112 2.28 7.61 11.88
CA ARG A 112 2.36 8.14 10.50
C ARG A 112 1.76 7.13 9.53
N ALA A 113 1.16 7.60 8.45
CA ALA A 113 0.62 6.74 7.40
C ALA A 113 1.30 7.06 6.07
N ALA A 114 1.55 6.04 5.25
CA ALA A 114 1.97 6.26 3.88
C ALA A 114 1.36 5.28 2.90
N ALA A 115 1.13 5.79 1.70
CA ALA A 115 0.74 5.02 0.54
C ALA A 115 1.84 5.12 -0.52
N VAL A 116 2.46 4.00 -0.89
CA VAL A 116 3.41 3.96 -2.01
C VAL A 116 2.77 3.19 -3.14
N LEU A 117 2.76 3.81 -4.32
CA LEU A 117 2.31 3.21 -5.57
C LEU A 117 3.53 2.76 -6.36
N CYS A 118 3.69 1.47 -6.56
CA CYS A 118 4.80 0.89 -7.27
C CYS A 118 4.36 0.43 -8.65
N GLU A 119 5.01 0.93 -9.70
CA GLU A 119 4.72 0.50 -11.06
C GLU A 119 4.93 -1.01 -11.22
N VAL A 120 3.96 -1.69 -11.85
CA VAL A 120 4.11 -3.10 -12.20
C VAL A 120 4.85 -3.23 -13.53
N LEU A 121 6.14 -3.58 -13.44
CA LEU A 121 6.98 -3.74 -14.62
C LEU A 121 6.66 -5.04 -15.36
N ARG A 122 6.59 -4.97 -16.68
CA ARG A 122 6.30 -6.13 -17.54
C ARG A 122 7.32 -7.27 -17.37
N ASP A 123 8.60 -6.92 -17.32
CA ASP A 123 9.70 -7.88 -17.33
C ASP A 123 10.10 -8.35 -15.92
N ASP A 124 9.57 -7.70 -14.88
CA ASP A 124 9.83 -8.02 -13.48
C ASP A 124 8.63 -7.65 -12.57
N PRO A 125 7.47 -8.30 -12.77
CA PRO A 125 6.26 -7.97 -12.03
C PRO A 125 6.44 -8.05 -10.51
N GLU A 126 7.16 -9.07 -10.03
CA GLU A 126 7.35 -9.32 -8.61
C GLU A 126 8.17 -8.23 -7.91
N ALA A 127 8.91 -7.40 -8.65
CA ALA A 127 9.64 -6.30 -8.05
C ALA A 127 8.71 -5.27 -7.39
N ALA A 128 7.51 -5.06 -7.94
CA ALA A 128 6.53 -4.16 -7.34
C ALA A 128 6.10 -4.62 -5.93
N LEU A 129 6.06 -5.94 -5.67
CA LEU A 129 5.70 -6.51 -4.36
C LEU A 129 6.88 -6.50 -3.37
N GLN A 130 8.09 -6.25 -3.85
CA GLN A 130 9.31 -6.24 -3.02
C GLN A 130 9.69 -4.84 -2.54
N VAL A 131 9.07 -3.79 -3.09
CA VAL A 131 9.20 -2.42 -2.60
C VAL A 131 8.46 -2.33 -1.27
N GLY A 132 9.20 -2.37 -0.16
CA GLY A 132 8.61 -2.23 1.16
C GLY A 132 8.36 -0.77 1.50
N VAL A 133 7.10 -0.40 1.74
CA VAL A 133 6.72 0.95 2.21
C VAL A 133 7.48 1.38 3.46
N THR A 134 7.88 0.41 4.30
CA THR A 134 8.66 0.68 5.51
C THR A 134 10.01 1.34 5.21
N ALA A 135 10.73 0.87 4.19
CA ALA A 135 12.02 1.44 3.82
C ALA A 135 11.84 2.81 3.16
N ALA A 136 10.84 2.95 2.28
CA ALA A 136 10.48 4.24 1.68
C ALA A 136 10.11 5.29 2.76
N LEU A 137 9.48 4.86 3.85
CA LEU A 137 9.08 5.74 4.95
C LEU A 137 10.24 6.30 5.79
N GLU A 138 11.45 5.74 5.71
CA GLU A 138 12.59 6.22 6.50
C GLU A 138 12.98 7.66 6.13
N ASP A 139 12.70 8.07 4.89
CA ASP A 139 13.10 9.38 4.34
C ASP A 139 12.02 10.47 4.44
N VAL A 140 10.86 10.21 5.08
CA VAL A 140 9.76 11.18 5.16
C VAL A 140 9.31 11.47 6.58
N GLU A 141 9.21 12.78 6.88
CA GLU A 141 8.56 13.28 8.08
C GLU A 141 7.04 13.32 7.89
N GLY A 142 6.33 12.44 8.60
CA GLY A 142 4.86 12.48 8.69
C GLY A 142 4.14 11.61 7.67
N ASP A 143 2.94 12.05 7.27
CA ASP A 143 2.07 11.29 6.36
C ASP A 143 2.46 11.55 4.90
N ALA A 144 2.50 10.50 4.07
CA ALA A 144 3.07 10.60 2.72
C ALA A 144 2.31 9.80 1.65
N VAL A 145 2.36 10.28 0.41
CA VAL A 145 2.02 9.49 -0.78
C VAL A 145 3.24 9.53 -1.69
N GLY A 146 3.66 8.38 -2.20
CA GLY A 146 4.83 8.29 -3.06
C GLY A 146 4.54 7.46 -4.30
N TRP A 147 5.12 7.86 -5.43
CA TRP A 147 5.20 7.00 -6.61
C TRP A 147 6.58 6.38 -6.70
N GLY A 148 6.61 5.06 -6.71
CA GLY A 148 7.81 4.25 -6.71
C GLY A 148 8.04 3.55 -8.05
N ILE A 149 9.24 3.68 -8.60
CA ILE A 149 9.69 2.85 -9.72
C ILE A 149 10.67 1.79 -9.19
N PRO A 150 10.29 0.50 -9.13
CA PRO A 150 11.18 -0.53 -8.63
C PRO A 150 12.41 -0.68 -9.53
N ARG A 151 13.59 -0.75 -8.92
CA ARG A 151 14.87 -0.99 -9.61
C ARG A 151 15.63 -2.11 -8.93
N ARG A 152 16.22 -2.99 -9.72
CA ARG A 152 17.12 -4.02 -9.19
C ARG A 152 18.46 -3.40 -8.81
N VAL A 153 18.89 -3.59 -7.56
CA VAL A 153 20.21 -3.15 -7.10
C VAL A 153 21.18 -4.33 -7.19
N GLY A 154 21.91 -4.40 -8.31
CA GLY A 154 23.03 -5.32 -8.52
C GLY A 154 22.70 -6.70 -9.09
N MET A 155 23.72 -7.35 -9.68
CA MET A 155 23.62 -8.74 -10.16
C MET A 155 23.72 -9.70 -8.96
N GLY A 156 22.59 -10.22 -8.48
CA GLY A 156 22.61 -11.46 -7.70
C GLY A 156 21.65 -11.60 -6.52
N LEU A 157 20.95 -10.57 -6.05
CA LEU A 157 20.02 -10.71 -4.92
C LEU A 157 18.75 -9.86 -5.09
N ARG A 158 17.70 -10.33 -4.42
CA ARG A 158 16.29 -9.87 -4.35
C ARG A 158 16.12 -8.47 -3.72
N ALA A 159 17.12 -7.61 -3.85
CA ALA A 159 17.05 -6.24 -3.37
C ALA A 159 16.45 -5.37 -4.48
N VAL A 160 15.20 -4.98 -4.27
CA VAL A 160 14.53 -3.97 -5.09
C VAL A 160 14.57 -2.68 -4.31
N ASP A 161 15.23 -1.68 -4.88
CA ASP A 161 15.19 -0.31 -4.41
C ASP A 161 14.11 0.45 -5.17
N CYS A 162 13.68 1.57 -4.63
CA CYS A 162 12.60 2.35 -5.19
C CYS A 162 12.95 3.83 -5.09
N ASP A 163 13.11 4.47 -6.26
CA ASP A 163 13.06 5.92 -6.29
C ASP A 163 11.60 6.31 -6.07
N VAL A 164 11.33 6.87 -4.90
CA VAL A 164 10.00 7.33 -4.52
C VAL A 164 9.93 8.84 -4.73
N ASP A 165 9.14 9.25 -5.72
CA ASP A 165 8.76 10.65 -5.89
C ASP A 165 7.62 10.95 -4.92
N TRP A 166 7.90 11.73 -3.88
CA TRP A 166 6.91 12.13 -2.87
C TRP A 166 5.94 13.15 -3.44
N ILE A 167 4.68 12.82 -3.31
CA ILE A 167 3.56 13.58 -3.83
C ILE A 167 2.93 14.34 -2.67
N GLY A 168 2.91 15.66 -2.79
CA GLY A 168 2.22 16.53 -1.86
C GLY A 168 0.77 16.08 -1.67
N LEU A 169 0.32 16.13 -0.42
CA LEU A 169 -1.03 15.75 -0.01
C LEU A 169 -2.03 16.91 -0.10
N GLU A 170 -1.61 18.05 -0.67
CA GLU A 170 -2.48 19.17 -1.02
C GLU A 170 -3.03 18.97 -2.44
N GLY A 171 -4.36 18.89 -2.54
CA GLY A 171 -5.15 18.74 -3.76
C GLY A 171 -6.58 19.14 -3.48
#